data_AF-K5Z1T7-F1
#
_entry.id   AF-K5Z1T7-F1
#
_cell.length_a   1.000
_cell.length_b   1.000
_cell.length_c   1.000
_cell.angle_alpha   90.00
_cell.angle_beta   90.00
_cell.angle_gamma   90.00
#
_symmetry.space_group_name_H-M   'P 1'
#
loop_
_entity.id
_entity.type
_entity.pdbx_description
1 polymer ?
#
loop_
_entity_poly.entity_id
_entity_poly.type
_entity_poly.pdbx_seq_one_letter_code
_entity_poly.pdbx_strand_id
1 'polypeptide(L)'
;MQKLILKRRPFLVRLLRSYRGWRAAGMARVDAARAAWFMAFRAGWWEIAVVDFGGIGGVPGGRPLNTDDDFEMAVSAVLGDQMRRDKTLCVEVWSALSNVDWCNDVGDTASYSFRAAGDMIAAIIGRGDYMDWYCSGPYGVVSERVEAALAQQGWRRMTAEERE
;
A
#
# COMPACT_ATOMS: atom_id res chain seq x y z
N MET A 1 25.14 19.26 21.60
CA MET A 1 25.48 18.04 22.38
C MET A 1 24.39 17.78 23.40
N GLN A 2 23.46 16.86 23.11
CA GLN A 2 22.42 16.42 24.05
C GLN A 2 22.08 14.95 23.76
N LYS A 3 21.70 14.25 24.82
CA LYS A 3 22.00 12.83 25.10
C LYS A 3 20.95 11.87 24.53
N LEU A 4 21.43 10.77 23.94
CA LEU A 4 20.66 9.59 23.54
C LEU A 4 20.21 8.82 24.80
N ILE A 5 18.91 8.77 25.07
CA ILE A 5 18.34 7.92 26.13
C ILE A 5 17.66 6.72 25.46
N LEU A 6 18.39 5.59 25.34
CA LEU A 6 17.79 4.30 25.05
C LEU A 6 17.06 3.78 26.29
N LYS A 7 15.74 3.93 26.35
CA LYS A 7 14.91 3.12 27.25
C LYS A 7 14.63 1.77 26.58
N ARG A 8 15.44 0.76 26.93
CA ARG A 8 15.08 -0.64 26.72
C ARG A 8 13.89 -0.98 27.63
N ARG A 9 12.77 -1.46 27.07
CA ARG A 9 11.71 -2.09 27.86
C ARG A 9 11.53 -3.57 27.51
N PRO A 10 11.18 -4.40 28.51
CA PRO A 10 11.43 -5.84 28.49
C PRO A 10 10.10 -6.57 28.26
N PHE A 11 9.69 -6.75 27.01
CA PHE A 11 8.47 -7.53 26.72
C PHE A 11 8.60 -8.47 25.52
N LEU A 12 9.63 -8.30 24.68
CA LEU A 12 9.90 -9.18 23.54
C LEU A 12 10.31 -10.61 23.92
N VAL A 13 10.72 -10.86 25.17
CA VAL A 13 11.13 -12.20 25.62
C VAL A 13 9.93 -13.09 25.99
N ARG A 14 8.74 -12.52 26.23
CA ARG A 14 7.59 -13.29 26.73
C ARG A 14 6.66 -13.82 25.62
N LEU A 15 6.64 -13.20 24.44
CA LEU A 15 5.82 -13.69 23.32
C LEU A 15 6.50 -14.84 22.54
N LEU A 16 7.83 -14.89 22.52
CA LEU A 16 8.59 -15.96 21.87
C LEU A 16 8.57 -17.30 22.64
N ARG A 17 8.09 -17.32 23.90
CA ARG A 17 8.03 -18.54 24.74
C ARG A 17 6.75 -19.37 24.59
N SER A 18 5.74 -18.90 23.85
CA SER A 18 4.52 -19.68 23.57
C SER A 18 4.59 -20.49 22.26
N TYR A 19 5.78 -20.62 21.66
CA TYR A 19 6.02 -21.22 20.34
C TYR A 19 6.36 -22.73 20.36
N ARG A 20 5.85 -23.50 21.31
CA ARG A 20 6.04 -24.98 21.36
C ARG A 20 4.85 -25.81 20.86
N GLY A 21 3.71 -25.21 20.55
CA GLY A 21 2.48 -25.95 20.19
C GLY A 21 2.25 -26.24 18.70
N TRP A 22 2.97 -25.59 17.77
CA TRP A 22 2.52 -25.51 16.36
C TRP A 22 3.09 -26.60 15.43
N ARG A 23 3.94 -27.51 15.95
CA ARG A 23 4.36 -28.70 15.19
C ARG A 23 3.26 -29.77 15.07
N ALA A 24 2.15 -29.64 15.80
CA ALA A 24 1.08 -30.64 15.81
C ALA A 24 0.00 -30.42 14.73
N ALA A 25 -0.01 -29.29 14.01
CA ALA A 25 -1.12 -28.90 13.14
C ALA A 25 -0.80 -28.86 11.63
N GLY A 26 0.38 -29.30 11.17
CA GLY A 26 0.66 -29.48 9.74
C GLY A 26 0.57 -28.21 8.87
N MET A 27 0.68 -27.01 9.45
CA MET A 27 0.55 -25.74 8.72
C MET A 27 1.92 -25.25 8.21
N ALA A 28 2.02 -24.89 6.93
CA ALA A 28 3.27 -24.43 6.33
C ALA A 28 3.69 -23.07 6.91
N ARG A 29 5.01 -22.83 7.02
CA ARG A 29 5.59 -21.60 7.61
C ARG A 29 5.10 -20.29 6.96
N VAL A 30 4.65 -20.35 5.71
CA VAL A 30 4.14 -19.22 4.92
C VAL A 30 2.77 -18.74 5.40
N ASP A 31 1.92 -19.64 5.90
CA ASP A 31 0.55 -19.32 6.29
C ASP A 31 0.48 -18.63 7.66
N ALA A 32 1.41 -19.00 8.56
CA ALA A 32 1.52 -18.40 9.88
C ALA A 32 2.03 -16.95 9.82
N ALA A 33 2.93 -16.63 8.88
CA ALA A 33 3.43 -15.27 8.67
C ALA A 33 2.34 -14.35 8.09
N ARG A 34 1.53 -14.86 7.15
CA ARG A 34 0.36 -14.16 6.59
C ARG A 34 -0.69 -13.86 7.66
N ALA A 35 -1.04 -14.83 8.50
CA ALA A 35 -2.00 -14.64 9.58
C ALA A 35 -1.51 -13.63 10.63
N ALA A 36 -0.22 -13.65 10.98
CA ALA A 36 0.38 -12.68 11.90
C ALA A 36 0.38 -11.26 11.32
N TRP A 37 0.64 -11.12 10.02
CA TRP A 37 0.60 -9.83 9.32
C TRP A 37 -0.83 -9.27 9.24
N PHE A 38 -1.81 -10.10 8.88
CA PHE A 38 -3.23 -9.73 8.83
C PHE A 38 -3.77 -9.29 10.21
N MET A 39 -3.34 -9.97 11.29
CA MET A 39 -3.71 -9.61 12.67
C MET A 39 -3.06 -8.31 13.13
N ALA A 40 -1.80 -8.06 12.79
CA ALA A 40 -1.10 -6.82 13.12
C ALA A 40 -1.68 -5.62 12.35
N PHE A 41 -2.08 -5.83 11.10
CA PHE A 41 -2.78 -4.86 10.25
C PHE A 41 -4.15 -4.47 10.84
N ARG A 42 -4.95 -5.45 11.28
CA ARG A 42 -6.26 -5.21 11.92
C ARG A 42 -6.16 -4.53 13.29
N ALA A 43 -5.03 -4.66 13.98
CA ALA A 43 -4.84 -4.09 15.32
C ALA A 43 -4.45 -2.60 15.32
N GLY A 44 -4.21 -1.97 14.16
CA GLY A 44 -3.90 -0.53 14.07
C GLY A 44 -2.57 -0.14 14.71
N TRP A 45 -1.58 -1.04 14.73
CA TRP A 45 -0.28 -0.80 15.36
C TRP A 45 0.69 -0.14 14.38
N TRP A 46 0.48 1.15 14.13
CA TRP A 46 1.52 2.04 13.61
C TRP A 46 1.43 3.39 14.32
N GLU A 47 2.54 3.83 14.93
CA GLU A 47 2.75 5.23 15.32
C GLU A 47 3.50 5.91 14.17
N ILE A 48 2.87 6.88 13.49
CA ILE A 48 3.57 7.81 12.58
C ILE A 48 4.23 8.89 13.45
N ALA A 49 5.55 8.97 13.38
CA ALA A 49 6.30 10.12 13.86
C ALA A 49 6.16 11.26 12.85
N VAL A 50 5.49 12.34 13.26
CA VAL A 50 5.34 13.59 12.51
C VAL A 50 6.66 14.37 12.57
N VAL A 51 7.17 14.81 11.43
CA VAL A 51 8.24 15.82 11.35
C VAL A 51 7.69 17.09 10.71
N ASP A 52 7.98 18.22 11.36
CA ASP A 52 7.35 19.53 11.20
C ASP A 52 7.90 20.32 9.98
N PHE A 53 7.02 21.14 9.40
CA PHE A 53 7.03 21.69 8.04
C PHE A 53 7.72 23.05 7.86
N GLY A 54 7.96 23.43 6.60
CA GLY A 54 8.14 24.82 6.15
C GLY A 54 7.18 25.17 4.99
N GLY A 55 6.50 26.32 5.08
CA GLY A 55 5.69 26.94 4.01
C GLY A 55 4.22 27.16 4.40
N ILE A 56 3.81 28.44 4.50
CA ILE A 56 2.48 28.87 4.95
C ILE A 56 1.42 28.49 3.90
N GLY A 57 0.51 27.57 4.27
CA GLY A 57 -0.74 27.30 3.54
C GLY A 57 -0.77 26.00 2.73
N GLY A 58 -0.58 24.85 3.38
CA GLY A 58 -0.86 23.54 2.79
C GLY A 58 -1.65 22.70 3.78
N VAL A 59 -2.85 22.25 3.41
CA VAL A 59 -3.47 21.12 4.09
C VAL A 59 -2.47 19.96 3.95
N PRO A 60 -2.03 19.31 5.05
CA PRO A 60 -1.10 18.20 4.95
C PRO A 60 -1.79 17.05 4.20
N GLY A 61 -1.27 16.73 3.02
CA GLY A 61 -1.68 15.56 2.24
C GLY A 61 -2.97 15.76 1.45
N GLY A 62 -3.07 15.05 0.34
CA GLY A 62 -4.31 14.87 -0.41
C GLY A 62 -5.41 14.24 0.45
N ARG A 63 -6.45 13.71 -0.19
CA ARG A 63 -7.52 13.04 0.56
C ARG A 63 -6.96 11.94 1.48
N PRO A 64 -7.64 11.61 2.60
CA PRO A 64 -7.27 10.44 3.38
C PRO A 64 -7.31 9.17 2.51
N LEU A 65 -6.51 8.19 2.89
CA LEU A 65 -6.58 6.83 2.35
C LEU A 65 -8.01 6.31 2.50
N ASN A 66 -8.61 5.86 1.41
CA ASN A 66 -9.97 5.31 1.43
C ASN A 66 -9.92 3.84 1.84
N THR A 67 -10.29 3.54 3.09
CA THR A 67 -10.28 2.17 3.63
C THR A 67 -11.42 1.29 3.13
N ASP A 68 -12.41 1.89 2.47
CA ASP A 68 -13.57 1.18 1.91
C ASP A 68 -13.37 0.85 0.41
N ASP A 69 -12.26 1.28 -0.20
CA ASP A 69 -11.85 0.92 -1.56
C ASP A 69 -10.85 -0.24 -1.50
N ASP A 70 -11.33 -1.45 -1.78
CA ASP A 70 -10.52 -2.67 -1.73
C ASP A 70 -9.32 -2.64 -2.68
N PHE A 71 -9.43 -1.96 -3.83
CA PHE A 71 -8.34 -1.83 -4.78
C PHE A 71 -7.26 -0.86 -4.25
N GLU A 72 -7.67 0.30 -3.74
CA GLU A 72 -6.74 1.25 -3.10
C GLU A 72 -6.01 0.59 -1.93
N MET A 73 -6.72 -0.19 -1.12
CA MET A 73 -6.13 -0.94 -0.02
C MET A 73 -5.16 -2.02 -0.51
N ALA A 74 -5.45 -2.71 -1.61
CA ALA A 74 -4.53 -3.65 -2.24
C ALA A 74 -3.23 -2.97 -2.70
N VAL A 75 -3.32 -1.83 -3.41
CA VAL A 75 -2.15 -1.03 -3.83
C VAL A 75 -1.33 -0.58 -2.61
N SER A 76 -2.00 -0.01 -1.60
CA SER A 76 -1.38 0.46 -0.37
C SER A 76 -0.63 -0.67 0.36
N ALA A 77 -1.25 -1.85 0.44
CA ALA A 77 -0.69 -3.02 1.12
C ALA A 77 0.58 -3.56 0.46
N VAL A 78 0.63 -3.64 -0.88
CA VAL A 78 1.77 -4.26 -1.60
C VAL A 78 2.83 -3.28 -2.06
N LEU A 79 2.47 -2.02 -2.32
CA LEU A 79 3.36 -1.03 -2.92
C LEU A 79 3.58 0.20 -2.03
N GLY A 80 2.71 0.48 -1.05
CA GLY A 80 2.70 1.75 -0.32
C GLY A 80 4.02 2.11 0.36
N ASP A 81 4.69 1.16 1.02
CA ASP A 81 5.98 1.40 1.67
C ASP A 81 7.10 1.73 0.68
N GLN A 82 7.07 1.11 -0.50
CA GLN A 82 8.03 1.39 -1.57
C GLN A 82 7.71 2.73 -2.22
N MET A 83 6.45 3.03 -2.50
CA MET A 83 6.00 4.30 -3.09
C MET A 83 6.44 5.51 -2.23
N ARG A 84 6.41 5.38 -0.89
CA ARG A 84 6.88 6.43 0.01
C ARG A 84 8.36 6.77 -0.17
N ARG A 85 9.18 5.84 -0.68
CA ARG A 85 10.64 5.91 -0.82
C ARG A 85 11.12 6.02 -2.27
N ASP A 86 10.30 5.60 -3.23
CA ASP A 86 10.62 5.54 -4.66
C ASP A 86 9.60 6.34 -5.49
N LYS A 87 10.03 7.52 -5.96
CA LYS A 87 9.20 8.37 -6.82
C LYS A 87 8.96 7.73 -8.19
N THR A 88 9.90 6.93 -8.71
CA THR A 88 9.75 6.24 -10.00
C THR A 88 8.63 5.21 -9.91
N LEU A 89 8.49 4.53 -8.77
CA LEU A 89 7.35 3.63 -8.55
C LEU A 89 6.01 4.37 -8.56
N CYS A 90 5.96 5.58 -7.99
CA CYS A 90 4.73 6.38 -8.04
C CYS A 90 4.34 6.73 -9.49
N VAL A 91 5.32 7.02 -10.36
CA VAL A 91 5.09 7.24 -11.80
C VAL A 91 4.54 5.98 -12.47
N GLU A 92 5.13 4.82 -12.18
CA GLU A 92 4.65 3.55 -12.75
C GLU A 92 3.25 3.17 -12.25
N VAL A 93 2.94 3.41 -10.98
CA VAL A 93 1.59 3.24 -10.45
C VAL A 93 0.63 4.20 -11.16
N TRP A 94 0.99 5.47 -11.35
CA TRP A 94 0.14 6.41 -12.08
C TRP A 94 -0.16 5.92 -13.49
N SER A 95 0.88 5.45 -14.21
CA SER A 95 0.77 4.84 -15.53
C SER A 95 -0.14 3.62 -15.56
N ALA A 96 -0.04 2.77 -14.53
CA ALA A 96 -0.77 1.52 -14.43
C ALA A 96 -2.24 1.64 -14.03
N LEU A 97 -2.64 2.78 -13.46
CA LEU A 97 -4.02 3.06 -13.07
C LEU A 97 -4.75 3.91 -14.12
N SER A 98 -4.02 4.79 -14.79
CA SER A 98 -4.60 5.78 -15.71
C SER A 98 -5.19 5.12 -16.96
N ASN A 99 -6.53 5.06 -17.03
CA ASN A 99 -7.31 4.39 -18.07
C ASN A 99 -7.00 2.89 -18.22
N VAL A 100 -6.72 2.22 -17.10
CA VAL A 100 -6.59 0.77 -17.03
C VAL A 100 -7.69 0.23 -16.12
N ASP A 101 -8.44 -0.73 -16.63
CA ASP A 101 -9.47 -1.41 -15.86
C ASP A 101 -8.87 -2.67 -15.23
N TRP A 102 -9.12 -2.82 -13.93
CA TRP A 102 -8.67 -3.95 -13.12
C TRP A 102 -9.87 -4.75 -12.65
N CYS A 103 -9.70 -6.06 -12.51
CA CYS A 103 -10.67 -6.96 -11.90
C CYS A 103 -10.01 -7.95 -10.95
N ASN A 104 -10.80 -8.53 -10.05
CA ASN A 104 -10.39 -9.63 -9.19
C ASN A 104 -11.28 -10.87 -9.39
N ASP A 105 -10.89 -11.99 -8.77
CA ASP A 105 -11.61 -13.28 -8.89
C ASP A 105 -12.99 -13.28 -8.21
N VAL A 106 -13.29 -12.29 -7.38
CA VAL A 106 -14.57 -12.13 -6.67
C VAL A 106 -15.57 -11.32 -7.52
N GLY A 107 -15.11 -10.73 -8.62
CA GLY A 107 -15.92 -9.96 -9.56
C GLY A 107 -15.89 -8.45 -9.33
N ASP A 108 -15.07 -7.96 -8.40
CA ASP A 108 -14.90 -6.52 -8.21
C ASP A 108 -14.08 -5.92 -9.35
N THR A 109 -14.33 -4.65 -9.62
CA THR A 109 -13.69 -3.90 -10.70
C THR A 109 -13.19 -2.56 -10.21
N ALA A 110 -12.09 -2.08 -10.77
CA ALA A 110 -11.51 -0.79 -10.43
C ALA A 110 -11.00 -0.08 -11.68
N SER A 111 -11.35 1.20 -11.82
CA SER A 111 -10.93 2.05 -12.93
C SER A 111 -10.73 3.47 -12.43
N TYR A 112 -9.65 4.11 -12.87
CA TYR A 112 -9.26 5.43 -12.39
C TYR A 112 -9.02 6.39 -13.55
N SER A 113 -9.63 7.57 -13.43
CA SER A 113 -9.24 8.72 -14.25
C SER A 113 -7.81 9.16 -13.91
N PHE A 114 -7.20 9.96 -14.77
CA PHE A 114 -5.84 10.48 -14.57
C PHE A 114 -5.68 11.25 -13.25
N ARG A 115 -6.73 11.97 -12.84
CA ARG A 115 -6.76 12.71 -11.57
C ARG A 115 -6.92 11.76 -10.40
N ALA A 116 -7.84 10.80 -10.50
CA ALA A 116 -8.09 9.82 -9.44
C ALA A 116 -6.86 8.93 -9.17
N ALA A 117 -6.11 8.56 -10.22
CA ALA A 117 -4.85 7.83 -10.09
C ALA A 117 -3.80 8.62 -9.28
N GLY A 118 -3.62 9.92 -9.60
CA GLY A 118 -2.71 10.78 -8.84
C GLY A 118 -3.16 11.02 -7.41
N ASP A 119 -4.46 11.18 -7.20
CA ASP A 119 -5.05 11.39 -5.88
C ASP A 119 -4.88 10.16 -4.98
N MET A 120 -5.05 8.95 -5.51
CA MET A 120 -4.76 7.70 -4.79
C MET A 120 -3.29 7.62 -4.37
N ILE A 121 -2.36 7.97 -5.26
CA ILE A 121 -0.92 7.97 -4.92
C ILE A 121 -0.66 8.91 -3.75
N ALA A 122 -1.16 10.15 -3.82
CA ALA A 122 -1.01 11.15 -2.76
C ALA A 122 -1.59 10.66 -1.42
N ALA A 123 -2.76 10.02 -1.45
CA ALA A 123 -3.40 9.41 -0.28
C ALA A 123 -2.54 8.29 0.33
N ILE A 124 -2.03 7.36 -0.49
CA ILE A 124 -1.20 6.23 -0.05
C ILE A 124 0.11 6.72 0.57
N ILE A 125 0.81 7.66 -0.08
CA ILE A 125 2.10 8.15 0.43
C ILE A 125 1.95 9.16 1.58
N GLY A 126 0.73 9.66 1.82
CA GLY A 126 0.39 10.61 2.88
C GLY A 126 0.96 12.01 2.66
N ARG A 127 1.22 12.42 1.42
CA ARG A 127 1.78 13.75 1.07
C ARG A 127 1.49 14.13 -0.37
N GLY A 128 1.57 15.43 -0.65
CA GLY A 128 1.31 15.99 -1.97
C GLY A 128 -0.17 15.96 -2.33
N ASP A 129 -0.49 16.27 -3.57
CA ASP A 129 -1.83 16.16 -4.15
C ASP A 129 -1.78 15.48 -5.53
N TYR A 130 -2.92 15.35 -6.20
CA TYR A 130 -2.98 14.66 -7.48
C TYR A 130 -2.15 15.34 -8.58
N MET A 131 -1.94 16.67 -8.51
CA MET A 131 -1.17 17.43 -9.51
C MET A 131 0.31 17.05 -9.49
N ASP A 132 0.85 16.59 -8.36
CA ASP A 132 2.23 16.11 -8.26
C ASP A 132 2.48 14.87 -9.13
N TRP A 133 1.42 14.13 -9.47
CA TRP A 133 1.47 12.85 -10.19
C TRP A 133 0.77 12.90 -11.56
N TYR A 134 -0.02 13.93 -11.81
CA TYR A 134 -0.80 14.10 -13.03
C TYR A 134 0.10 14.11 -14.28
N CYS A 135 -0.15 13.19 -15.22
CA CYS A 135 0.64 13.02 -16.44
C CYS A 135 2.14 12.76 -16.18
N SER A 136 2.48 12.14 -15.04
CA SER A 136 3.88 11.89 -14.66
C SER A 136 4.55 10.76 -15.45
N GLY A 137 3.80 9.95 -16.20
CA GLY A 137 4.30 8.85 -17.03
C GLY A 137 3.46 8.59 -18.28
N PRO A 138 3.76 7.54 -19.07
CA PRO A 138 2.90 7.11 -20.17
C PRO A 138 1.63 6.43 -19.62
N TYR A 139 0.45 6.90 -20.00
CA TYR A 139 -0.81 6.31 -19.53
C TYR A 139 -1.06 4.92 -20.14
N GLY A 140 -1.80 4.06 -19.44
CA GLY A 140 -2.14 2.72 -19.91
C GLY A 140 -0.98 1.72 -19.92
N VAL A 141 0.20 2.12 -19.45
CA VAL A 141 1.39 1.26 -19.39
C VAL A 141 1.50 0.67 -18.00
N VAL A 142 1.40 -0.66 -17.92
CA VAL A 142 1.55 -1.39 -16.66
C VAL A 142 2.92 -2.04 -16.63
N SER A 143 3.74 -1.69 -15.65
CA SER A 143 5.04 -2.34 -15.46
C SER A 143 4.87 -3.73 -14.84
N GLU A 144 5.81 -4.63 -15.14
CA GLU A 144 5.81 -6.00 -14.60
C GLU A 144 5.79 -6.00 -13.07
N ARG A 145 6.49 -5.07 -12.42
CA ARG A 145 6.51 -4.99 -10.95
C ARG A 145 5.15 -4.60 -10.36
N VAL A 146 4.42 -3.68 -11.00
CA VAL A 146 3.08 -3.26 -10.53
C VAL A 146 2.09 -4.40 -10.77
N GLU A 147 2.12 -5.02 -11.95
CA GLU A 147 1.27 -6.15 -12.29
C GLU A 147 1.50 -7.35 -11.35
N ALA A 148 2.75 -7.74 -11.13
CA ALA A 148 3.10 -8.84 -10.23
C ALA A 148 2.74 -8.55 -8.76
N ALA A 149 2.80 -7.29 -8.33
CA ALA A 149 2.40 -6.91 -6.98
C ALA A 149 0.89 -6.96 -6.78
N LEU A 150 0.11 -6.49 -7.75
CA LEU A 150 -1.35 -6.53 -7.71
C LEU A 150 -1.91 -7.93 -7.90
N ALA A 151 -1.27 -8.76 -8.72
CA ALA A 151 -1.61 -10.18 -8.85
C ALA A 151 -1.48 -10.95 -7.52
N GLN A 152 -0.57 -10.55 -6.62
CA GLN A 152 -0.47 -11.15 -5.27
C GLN A 152 -1.69 -10.84 -4.39
N GLN A 153 -2.46 -9.81 -4.73
CA GLN A 153 -3.73 -9.45 -4.09
C GLN A 153 -4.95 -9.94 -4.89
N GLY A 154 -4.75 -10.76 -5.91
CA GLY A 154 -5.83 -11.29 -6.76
C GLY A 154 -6.33 -10.32 -7.82
N TRP A 155 -5.65 -9.20 -8.04
CA TRP A 155 -6.02 -8.21 -9.06
C TRP A 155 -5.27 -8.46 -10.36
N ARG A 156 -5.98 -8.37 -11.48
CA ARG A 156 -5.42 -8.44 -12.83
C ARG A 156 -6.04 -7.37 -13.72
N ARG A 157 -5.38 -7.09 -14.84
CA ARG A 157 -5.96 -6.24 -15.88
C ARG A 157 -7.13 -6.95 -16.54
N MET A 158 -8.17 -6.18 -16.86
CA MET A 158 -9.21 -6.63 -17.76
C MET A 158 -8.66 -6.71 -19.18
N THR A 159 -9.09 -7.72 -19.93
CA THR A 159 -8.83 -7.80 -21.37
C THR A 159 -9.76 -6.85 -22.13
N ALA A 160 -9.57 -6.70 -23.44
CA ALA A 160 -10.48 -5.87 -24.25
C ALA A 160 -11.90 -6.45 -24.29
N GLU A 161 -11.99 -7.78 -24.37
CA GLU A 161 -13.25 -8.52 -24.43
C GLU A 161 -14.06 -8.44 -23.15
N GLU A 162 -13.40 -8.29 -21.99
CA GLU A 162 -14.06 -8.19 -20.68
C GLU A 162 -14.66 -6.81 -20.40
N ARG A 163 -14.40 -5.81 -21.26
CA ARG A 163 -14.88 -4.42 -21.11
C ARG A 163 -16.12 -4.10 -21.95
N GLU A 164 -16.54 -5.03 -22.80
CA GLU A 164 -17.72 -4.92 -23.69
C GLU A 164 -18.95 -5.62 -23.11
#